data_AF-V6AUY8-F1
#
_entry.id   AF-V6AUY8-F1
#
_cell.length_a   1.000
_cell.length_b   1.000
_cell.length_c   1.000
_cell.angle_alpha   90.00
_cell.angle_beta   90.00
_cell.angle_gamma   90.00
#
_symmetry.space_group_name_H-M   'P 1'
#
loop_
_entity.id
_entity.type
_entity.pdbx_description
1 polymer ?
#
loop_
_entity_poly.entity_id
_entity_poly.type
_entity_poly.pdbx_seq_one_letter_code
_entity_poly.pdbx_strand_id
1 'polypeptide(L)'
;MRNQKLLLAAVITAAIFWPVHGMAQNAEETQPAQIPLEDAEIAQVTQIALDFVRSSSTFAFDGMEDTLVVDSVHAMESFPVQYRVQISFDSAHGGFGDREGQVLTQVITHHKMDLLISEGIVISAVTDGQWDELNNQFVLKHQHLPILAQLGKQVQIGMDQSAVFESEGLQITLKRIEDSRCPSDVTCIHAGDVKAIVSVTYYDADMGQFTLINTGSGSSEEIVQRYSIMLTDVTPYPTSSQPAGDYTATILVSKTAPPSPIQQISGGILPENVLCNDGLVLIQKATKQSSACVRPETAQILAERGWLVL
;
A
#
# COMPACT_ATOMS: atom_id res chain seq x y z
N MET A 1 -60.59 31.18 23.04
CA MET A 1 -61.23 32.29 23.79
C MET A 1 -61.52 31.76 25.20
N ARG A 2 -61.26 32.41 26.34
CA ARG A 2 -60.67 33.72 26.74
C ARG A 2 -60.31 33.56 28.24
N ASN A 3 -59.06 33.36 28.71
CA ASN A 3 -57.79 34.13 28.67
C ASN A 3 -57.68 35.23 29.77
N GLN A 4 -56.47 35.41 30.36
CA GLN A 4 -56.01 36.37 31.41
C GLN A 4 -56.33 35.98 32.89
N LYS A 5 -55.58 36.35 33.97
CA LYS A 5 -54.23 36.96 34.24
C LYS A 5 -53.92 36.83 35.78
N LEU A 6 -52.91 37.48 36.40
CA LEU A 6 -51.42 37.33 36.37
C LEU A 6 -50.74 38.44 37.25
N LEU A 7 -49.66 38.13 38.01
CA LEU A 7 -48.70 39.06 38.70
C LEU A 7 -49.20 39.80 39.99
N LEU A 8 -48.41 40.40 40.93
CA LEU A 8 -46.93 40.56 41.17
C LEU A 8 -46.57 40.96 42.64
N ALA A 9 -45.24 41.01 42.97
CA ALA A 9 -44.49 42.02 43.79
C ALA A 9 -44.31 41.89 45.34
N ALA A 10 -43.26 42.43 46.02
CA ALA A 10 -41.85 42.84 45.66
C ALA A 10 -41.00 43.36 46.89
N VAL A 11 -39.69 43.67 46.68
CA VAL A 11 -38.70 44.50 47.48
C VAL A 11 -38.18 43.89 48.84
N ILE A 12 -36.89 43.70 49.22
CA ILE A 12 -35.66 44.53 49.54
C ILE A 12 -35.87 45.75 50.49
N THR A 13 -34.96 46.22 51.37
CA THR A 13 -33.50 46.02 51.72
C THR A 13 -33.30 45.59 53.22
N ALA A 14 -32.23 45.74 54.05
CA ALA A 14 -30.91 46.44 54.09
C ALA A 14 -29.86 45.71 55.03
N ALA A 15 -28.87 46.40 55.64
CA ALA A 15 -27.72 45.79 56.38
C ALA A 15 -27.22 46.54 57.66
N ILE A 16 -26.46 45.83 58.54
CA ILE A 16 -25.76 46.34 59.78
C ILE A 16 -24.39 45.59 59.93
N PHE A 17 -23.39 46.19 60.60
CA PHE A 17 -21.99 45.72 60.78
C PHE A 17 -21.67 45.28 62.26
N TRP A 18 -20.49 44.80 62.70
CA TRP A 18 -19.14 44.76 62.07
C TRP A 18 -18.26 43.48 62.25
N PRO A 19 -17.38 43.25 63.26
CA PRO A 19 -16.04 42.68 62.93
C PRO A 19 -15.40 41.61 63.88
N VAL A 20 -14.68 40.62 63.32
CA VAL A 20 -13.65 39.82 64.05
C VAL A 20 -12.43 39.51 63.16
N HIS A 21 -11.26 39.95 63.63
CA HIS A 21 -9.88 39.47 63.44
C HIS A 21 -9.50 38.50 62.30
N GLY A 22 -8.45 38.86 61.56
CA GLY A 22 -7.68 37.95 60.71
C GLY A 22 -6.57 38.65 59.93
N MET A 23 -5.38 38.80 60.51
CA MET A 23 -4.18 39.19 59.75
C MET A 23 -3.52 37.95 59.15
N ALA A 24 -3.48 37.88 57.83
CA ALA A 24 -2.60 36.98 57.08
C ALA A 24 -2.02 37.78 55.90
N GLN A 25 -0.69 37.72 55.73
CA GLN A 25 -0.01 38.32 54.59
C GLN A 25 -0.02 37.31 53.45
N ASN A 26 -0.74 37.60 52.37
CA ASN A 26 -0.52 36.87 51.12
C ASN A 26 0.82 37.36 50.54
N ALA A 27 1.89 36.65 50.87
CA ALA A 27 3.15 36.76 50.15
C ALA A 27 2.94 36.22 48.73
N GLU A 28 3.47 36.92 47.73
CA GLU A 28 3.40 36.48 46.33
C GLU A 28 4.49 35.41 46.11
N GLU A 29 4.16 34.16 46.46
CA GLU A 29 5.08 33.03 46.34
C GLU A 29 5.36 32.73 44.86
N THR A 30 6.52 33.20 44.40
CA THR A 30 6.93 33.17 43.00
C THR A 30 7.44 31.77 42.66
N GLN A 31 6.51 30.86 42.37
CA GLN A 31 6.80 29.48 42.03
C GLN A 31 7.64 29.42 40.74
N PRO A 32 8.80 28.73 40.73
CA PRO A 32 9.69 28.72 39.57
C PRO A 32 9.05 28.00 38.39
N ALA A 33 9.21 28.57 37.18
CA ALA A 33 8.63 28.01 35.97
C ALA A 33 9.18 26.60 35.67
N GLN A 34 8.31 25.60 35.79
CA GLN A 34 8.59 24.26 35.27
C GLN A 34 8.40 24.30 33.75
N ILE A 35 9.48 24.08 32.99
CA ILE A 35 9.37 23.75 31.57
C ILE A 35 8.67 22.38 31.48
N PRO A 36 7.63 22.19 30.65
CA PRO A 36 7.01 20.90 30.43
C PRO A 36 8.04 19.84 30.00
N LEU A 37 7.91 18.62 30.55
CA LEU A 37 8.83 17.51 30.24
C LEU A 37 8.81 17.14 28.76
N GLU A 38 7.63 17.24 28.13
CA GLU A 38 7.38 16.96 26.72
C GLU A 38 8.19 17.88 25.78
N ASP A 39 8.32 19.17 26.10
CA ASP A 39 9.14 20.12 25.32
C ASP A 39 10.63 19.75 25.37
N ALA A 40 11.11 19.22 26.51
CA ALA A 40 12.51 18.83 26.68
C ALA A 40 12.85 17.54 25.92
N GLU A 41 11.95 16.56 25.92
CA GLU A 41 12.11 15.33 25.13
C GLU A 41 12.07 15.62 23.62
N ILE A 42 11.12 16.47 23.17
CA ILE A 42 11.05 16.90 21.76
C ILE A 42 12.33 17.62 21.34
N ALA A 43 12.87 18.51 22.17
CA ALA A 43 14.14 19.19 21.89
C ALA A 43 15.32 18.21 21.76
N GLN A 44 15.40 17.20 22.65
CA GLN A 44 16.44 16.17 22.59
C GLN A 44 16.32 15.31 21.32
N VAL A 45 15.11 14.84 20.99
CA VAL A 45 14.82 14.06 19.77
C VAL A 45 15.16 14.85 18.51
N THR A 46 14.83 16.15 18.50
CA THR A 46 15.13 17.06 17.38
C THR A 46 16.64 17.18 17.15
N GLN A 47 17.42 17.34 18.22
CA GLN A 47 18.88 17.42 18.13
C GLN A 47 19.49 16.10 17.61
N ILE A 48 19.04 14.95 18.13
CA ILE A 48 19.49 13.62 17.66
C ILE A 48 19.21 13.45 16.16
N ALA A 49 18.03 13.86 15.68
CA ALA A 49 17.68 13.78 14.26
C ALA A 49 18.57 14.69 13.39
N LEU A 50 18.81 15.94 13.81
CA LEU A 50 19.66 16.88 13.09
C LEU A 50 21.14 16.42 13.04
N ASP A 51 21.66 15.89 14.13
CA ASP A 51 23.05 15.38 14.18
C ASP A 51 23.21 14.09 13.38
N PHE A 52 22.16 13.26 13.29
CA PHE A 52 22.12 12.15 12.35
C PHE A 52 22.11 12.64 10.89
N VAL A 53 21.25 13.58 10.52
CA VAL A 53 21.20 14.09 9.13
C VAL A 53 22.56 14.66 8.73
N ARG A 54 23.20 15.49 9.56
CA ARG A 54 24.54 16.03 9.26
C ARG A 54 25.65 14.99 9.13
N SER A 55 25.46 13.79 9.68
CA SER A 55 26.41 12.67 9.57
C SER A 55 25.95 11.57 8.60
N SER A 56 24.80 11.76 7.93
CA SER A 56 24.26 10.84 6.94
C SER A 56 25.05 10.88 5.63
N SER A 57 25.05 9.74 4.94
CA SER A 57 25.78 9.52 3.69
C SER A 57 25.40 10.51 2.57
N THR A 58 24.11 10.81 2.42
CA THR A 58 23.64 11.76 1.39
C THR A 58 24.01 13.20 1.75
N PHE A 59 23.70 13.66 2.97
CA PHE A 59 23.90 15.06 3.36
C PHE A 59 25.39 15.42 3.52
N ALA A 60 26.20 14.53 4.10
CA ALA A 60 27.62 14.81 4.34
C ALA A 60 28.46 14.94 3.05
N PHE A 61 27.94 14.46 1.91
CA PHE A 61 28.58 14.58 0.61
C PHE A 61 28.41 15.97 -0.02
N ASP A 62 27.18 16.51 -0.06
CA ASP A 62 26.87 17.81 -0.69
C ASP A 62 25.57 18.51 -0.23
N GLY A 63 25.12 18.24 0.99
CA GLY A 63 23.95 18.87 1.61
C GLY A 63 24.18 20.34 1.99
N MET A 64 23.11 21.14 1.94
CA MET A 64 23.11 22.59 2.17
C MET A 64 22.56 22.92 3.58
N GLU A 65 23.45 23.19 4.54
CA GLU A 65 23.12 23.47 5.95
C GLU A 65 22.13 24.64 6.14
N ASP A 66 22.11 25.64 5.25
CA ASP A 66 21.16 26.76 5.29
C ASP A 66 19.73 26.39 4.84
N THR A 67 19.53 25.18 4.32
CA THR A 67 18.23 24.61 3.91
C THR A 67 17.70 23.52 4.84
N LEU A 68 18.48 23.14 5.85
CA LEU A 68 18.18 22.03 6.77
C LEU A 68 17.03 22.41 7.73
N VAL A 69 15.83 21.90 7.48
CA VAL A 69 14.59 22.25 8.20
C VAL A 69 13.91 21.01 8.78
N VAL A 70 13.53 21.07 10.05
CA VAL A 70 12.71 20.06 10.71
C VAL A 70 11.23 20.37 10.43
N ASP A 71 10.59 19.55 9.59
CA ASP A 71 9.19 19.72 9.19
C ASP A 71 8.22 19.35 10.33
N SER A 72 8.50 18.25 11.03
CA SER A 72 7.65 17.73 12.09
C SER A 72 8.37 16.76 13.02
N VAL A 73 7.89 16.70 14.27
CA VAL A 73 8.24 15.69 15.27
C VAL A 73 6.92 15.14 15.84
N HIS A 74 6.76 13.82 15.81
CA HIS A 74 5.54 13.14 16.25
C HIS A 74 5.89 11.90 17.08
N ALA A 75 5.50 11.88 18.35
CA ALA A 75 5.51 10.67 19.16
C ALA A 75 4.46 9.67 18.64
N MET A 76 4.80 8.39 18.61
CA MET A 76 3.94 7.30 18.14
C MET A 76 3.48 6.44 19.32
N GLU A 77 2.22 6.00 19.31
CA GLU A 77 1.64 5.10 20.31
C GLU A 77 2.29 3.71 20.27
N SER A 78 3.41 3.57 20.96
CA SER A 78 4.34 2.43 20.88
C SER A 78 5.08 2.24 22.20
N PHE A 79 5.61 1.03 22.45
CA PHE A 79 6.40 0.73 23.65
C PHE A 79 7.63 -0.15 23.29
N PRO A 80 8.87 0.34 23.48
CA PRO A 80 9.24 1.71 23.87
C PRO A 80 8.71 2.75 22.89
N VAL A 81 8.59 4.01 23.34
CA VAL A 81 8.09 5.11 22.51
C VAL A 81 9.02 5.35 21.32
N GLN A 82 8.41 5.52 20.15
CA GLN A 82 9.10 5.91 18.93
C GLN A 82 8.67 7.33 18.55
N TYR A 83 9.62 8.17 18.16
CA TYR A 83 9.35 9.47 17.58
C TYR A 83 9.65 9.40 16.09
N ARG A 84 8.67 9.77 15.26
CA ARG A 84 8.91 10.06 13.85
C ARG A 84 9.35 11.51 13.72
N VAL A 85 10.47 11.73 13.05
CA VAL A 85 10.97 13.07 12.72
C VAL A 85 11.05 13.18 11.21
N GLN A 86 10.55 14.27 10.65
CA GLN A 86 10.70 14.59 9.23
C GLN A 86 11.61 15.79 9.07
N ILE A 87 12.63 15.67 8.22
CA ILE A 87 13.60 16.72 7.94
C ILE A 87 13.70 16.89 6.42
N SER A 88 13.55 18.13 5.94
CA SER A 88 13.80 18.50 4.55
C SER A 88 15.13 19.24 4.42
N PHE A 89 15.85 19.03 3.32
CA PHE A 89 17.11 19.72 3.00
C PHE A 89 17.38 19.66 1.49
N ASP A 90 18.21 20.57 0.99
CA ASP A 90 18.70 20.57 -0.38
C ASP A 90 20.12 19.97 -0.46
N SER A 91 20.41 19.27 -1.56
CA SER A 91 21.75 18.83 -1.93
C SER A 91 22.16 19.42 -3.28
N ALA A 92 23.44 19.76 -3.44
CA ALA A 92 23.94 20.47 -4.63
C ALA A 92 23.82 19.66 -5.95
N HIS A 93 23.84 18.33 -5.85
CA HIS A 93 23.62 17.38 -6.93
C HIS A 93 22.60 16.33 -6.51
N GLY A 94 21.92 15.72 -7.47
CA GLY A 94 21.01 14.61 -7.21
C GLY A 94 21.71 13.28 -6.97
N GLY A 95 20.99 12.37 -6.32
CA GLY A 95 21.45 11.03 -5.97
C GLY A 95 21.33 10.78 -4.46
N PHE A 96 21.91 9.67 -3.99
CA PHE A 96 21.89 9.29 -2.59
C PHE A 96 23.25 8.72 -2.17
N GLY A 97 23.55 8.81 -0.89
CA GLY A 97 24.77 8.28 -0.30
C GLY A 97 26.05 8.98 -0.74
N ASP A 98 27.18 8.31 -0.45
CA ASP A 98 28.49 8.68 -0.99
C ASP A 98 28.51 8.45 -2.50
N ARG A 99 28.90 9.51 -3.22
CA ARG A 99 28.93 9.58 -4.68
C ARG A 99 30.35 9.85 -5.21
N GLU A 100 31.40 9.58 -4.43
CA GLU A 100 32.79 9.74 -4.89
C GLU A 100 33.05 8.94 -6.18
N GLY A 101 33.72 9.58 -7.15
CA GLY A 101 34.02 8.99 -8.45
C GLY A 101 32.84 8.85 -9.42
N GLN A 102 31.61 9.19 -9.02
CA GLN A 102 30.43 9.15 -9.89
C GLN A 102 30.29 10.43 -10.74
N VAL A 103 29.52 10.34 -11.83
CA VAL A 103 29.17 11.51 -12.66
C VAL A 103 27.91 12.15 -12.12
N LEU A 104 28.07 13.29 -11.42
CA LEU A 104 26.99 13.98 -10.70
C LEU A 104 26.08 14.80 -11.64
N THR A 105 24.81 14.98 -11.25
CA THR A 105 23.86 15.87 -11.93
C THR A 105 24.00 17.30 -11.43
N GLN A 106 24.10 18.29 -12.32
CA GLN A 106 24.23 19.71 -11.94
C GLN A 106 22.86 20.35 -11.63
N VAL A 107 22.13 19.77 -10.67
CA VAL A 107 20.78 20.16 -10.28
C VAL A 107 20.63 20.05 -8.76
N ILE A 108 20.30 21.17 -8.12
CA ILE A 108 19.93 21.20 -6.70
C ILE A 108 18.72 20.28 -6.51
N THR A 109 18.85 19.32 -5.60
CA THR A 109 17.83 18.30 -5.34
C THR A 109 17.26 18.50 -3.95
N HIS A 110 15.95 18.72 -3.88
CA HIS A 110 15.20 18.80 -2.63
C HIS A 110 14.97 17.38 -2.11
N HIS A 111 15.49 17.08 -0.93
CA HIS A 111 15.37 15.79 -0.26
C HIS A 111 14.51 15.91 1.00
N LYS A 112 13.87 14.79 1.38
CA LYS A 112 13.16 14.64 2.64
C LYS A 112 13.51 13.32 3.31
N MET A 113 14.03 13.40 4.52
CA MET A 113 14.36 12.23 5.35
C MET A 113 13.26 11.98 6.39
N ASP A 114 12.73 10.76 6.39
CA ASP A 114 11.89 10.21 7.46
C ASP A 114 12.77 9.42 8.43
N LEU A 115 12.89 9.89 9.68
CA LEU A 115 13.61 9.20 10.75
C LEU A 115 12.63 8.58 11.76
N LEU A 116 12.99 7.42 12.30
CA LEU A 116 12.40 6.86 13.52
C LEU A 116 13.46 6.80 14.62
N ILE A 117 13.18 7.42 15.76
CA ILE A 117 14.05 7.45 16.94
C ILE A 117 13.34 6.75 18.09
N SER A 118 14.02 5.84 18.78
CA SER A 118 13.52 5.20 20.00
C SER A 118 14.65 5.03 21.01
N GLU A 119 14.36 5.25 22.30
CA GLU A 119 15.34 5.19 23.40
C GLU A 119 16.61 6.05 23.17
N GLY A 120 16.48 7.13 22.39
CA GLY A 120 17.58 8.04 22.01
C GLY A 120 18.44 7.57 20.83
N ILE A 121 18.06 6.49 20.15
CA ILE A 121 18.79 5.90 19.02
C ILE A 121 17.96 6.02 17.73
N VAL A 122 18.60 6.39 16.62
CA VAL A 122 17.99 6.33 15.28
C VAL A 122 17.90 4.86 14.85
N ILE A 123 16.68 4.34 14.72
CA ILE A 123 16.38 2.95 14.34
C ILE A 123 15.88 2.81 12.90
N SER A 124 15.57 3.92 12.24
CA SER A 124 15.33 4.02 10.80
C SER A 124 15.67 5.44 10.34
N ALA A 125 16.27 5.58 9.16
CA ALA A 125 16.46 6.86 8.49
C ALA A 125 16.39 6.64 6.98
N VAL A 126 15.33 7.16 6.35
CA VAL A 126 15.04 6.92 4.93
C VAL A 126 14.88 8.25 4.18
N THR A 127 15.75 8.48 3.20
CA THR A 127 15.71 9.65 2.31
C THR A 127 14.79 9.36 1.11
N ASP A 128 13.86 10.27 0.83
CA ASP A 128 12.87 10.28 -0.26
C ASP A 128 12.00 9.01 -0.37
N GLY A 129 11.87 8.26 0.73
CA GLY A 129 11.22 6.94 0.73
C GLY A 129 11.98 5.88 -0.09
N GLN A 130 13.23 6.15 -0.49
CA GLN A 130 14.00 5.37 -1.47
C GLN A 130 15.35 4.88 -0.94
N TRP A 131 16.06 5.63 -0.11
CA TRP A 131 17.42 5.30 0.33
C TRP A 131 17.50 5.15 1.85
N ASP A 132 18.08 4.04 2.31
CA ASP A 132 18.34 3.72 3.71
C ASP A 132 19.72 4.25 4.11
N GLU A 133 19.76 5.33 4.88
CA GLU A 133 21.01 5.97 5.32
C GLU A 133 21.79 5.13 6.34
N LEU A 134 21.12 4.24 7.09
CA LEU A 134 21.76 3.37 8.06
C LEU A 134 22.50 2.22 7.36
N ASN A 135 21.87 1.63 6.34
CA ASN A 135 22.39 0.47 5.63
C ASN A 135 23.08 0.81 4.29
N ASN A 136 23.08 2.08 3.88
CA ASN A 136 23.71 2.58 2.64
C ASN A 136 23.27 1.80 1.38
N GLN A 137 21.95 1.64 1.25
CA GLN A 137 21.33 0.89 0.17
C GLN A 137 19.96 1.48 -0.20
N PHE A 138 19.47 1.19 -1.41
CA PHE A 138 18.06 1.47 -1.71
C PHE A 138 17.15 0.61 -0.82
N VAL A 139 16.14 1.23 -0.22
CA VAL A 139 15.08 0.55 0.49
C VAL A 139 14.41 -0.43 -0.47
N LEU A 140 14.48 -1.72 -0.15
CA LEU A 140 13.61 -2.71 -0.78
C LEU A 140 12.18 -2.30 -0.46
N LYS A 141 11.46 -1.72 -1.44
CA LYS A 141 10.08 -1.24 -1.28
C LYS A 141 9.19 -2.37 -0.75
N HIS A 142 8.92 -2.35 0.55
CA HIS A 142 7.88 -3.20 1.17
C HIS A 142 6.47 -2.61 0.95
N GLN A 143 6.32 -1.73 -0.05
CA GLN A 143 5.06 -1.51 -0.78
C GLN A 143 4.84 -2.73 -1.68
N HIS A 144 4.18 -3.81 -1.26
CA HIS A 144 3.05 -3.85 -0.36
C HIS A 144 2.88 -5.28 0.21
N LEU A 145 2.43 -5.40 1.46
CA LEU A 145 2.05 -6.71 2.02
C LEU A 145 1.01 -7.41 1.13
N PRO A 146 1.14 -8.75 0.91
CA PRO A 146 0.18 -9.49 0.12
C PRO A 146 -1.20 -9.47 0.77
N ILE A 147 -2.21 -9.05 0.01
CA ILE A 147 -3.60 -9.04 0.49
C ILE A 147 -4.16 -10.46 0.40
N LEU A 148 -4.55 -11.01 1.54
CA LEU A 148 -5.26 -12.30 1.60
C LEU A 148 -6.65 -12.13 0.98
N ALA A 149 -6.83 -12.73 -0.19
CA ALA A 149 -8.00 -12.57 -1.05
C ALA A 149 -8.87 -13.84 -1.06
N GLN A 150 -10.11 -13.71 -1.51
CA GLN A 150 -11.08 -14.81 -1.55
C GLN A 150 -11.77 -14.84 -2.91
N LEU A 151 -11.92 -16.04 -3.49
CA LEU A 151 -12.61 -16.22 -4.77
C LEU A 151 -14.05 -15.69 -4.70
N GLY A 152 -14.51 -15.11 -5.81
CA GLY A 152 -15.84 -14.51 -5.93
C GLY A 152 -15.99 -13.15 -5.23
N LYS A 153 -14.92 -12.60 -4.64
CA LYS A 153 -14.88 -11.23 -4.10
C LYS A 153 -13.90 -10.37 -4.90
N GLN A 154 -14.21 -9.08 -4.97
CA GLN A 154 -13.29 -8.09 -5.51
C GLN A 154 -12.18 -7.80 -4.49
N VAL A 155 -10.96 -7.56 -4.98
CA VAL A 155 -9.80 -7.15 -4.20
C VAL A 155 -9.07 -6.02 -4.92
N GLN A 156 -8.65 -5.00 -4.18
CA GLN A 156 -7.84 -3.89 -4.69
C GLN A 156 -6.35 -4.21 -4.48
N ILE A 157 -5.53 -3.95 -5.49
CA ILE A 157 -4.07 -4.10 -5.43
C ILE A 157 -3.39 -2.85 -5.99
N GLY A 158 -2.47 -2.28 -5.21
CA GLY A 158 -1.57 -1.20 -5.65
C GLY A 158 -0.42 -1.70 -6.53
N MET A 159 0.38 -0.78 -7.05
CA MET A 159 1.56 -1.11 -7.85
C MET A 159 2.54 -2.03 -7.10
N ASP A 160 2.98 -3.10 -7.78
CA ASP A 160 3.76 -4.23 -7.25
C ASP A 160 3.12 -5.01 -6.08
N GLN A 161 1.90 -4.66 -5.65
CA GLN A 161 1.15 -5.43 -4.66
C GLN A 161 0.66 -6.76 -5.23
N SER A 162 0.63 -7.76 -4.35
CA SER A 162 0.06 -9.08 -4.62
C SER A 162 -1.28 -9.27 -3.92
N ALA A 163 -2.25 -9.87 -4.60
CA ALA A 163 -3.37 -10.57 -3.99
C ALA A 163 -3.04 -12.07 -3.92
N VAL A 164 -3.21 -12.69 -2.75
CA VAL A 164 -2.87 -14.10 -2.50
C VAL A 164 -4.13 -14.86 -2.08
N PHE A 165 -4.42 -15.96 -2.77
CA PHE A 165 -5.55 -16.84 -2.51
C PHE A 165 -5.00 -18.15 -1.93
N GLU A 166 -4.65 -18.15 -0.64
CA GLU A 166 -3.87 -19.20 0.03
C GLU A 166 -4.40 -20.62 -0.22
N SER A 167 -5.70 -20.82 -0.04
CA SER A 167 -6.40 -22.11 -0.23
C SER A 167 -6.34 -22.67 -1.66
N GLU A 168 -5.90 -21.86 -2.62
CA GLU A 168 -5.88 -22.14 -4.05
C GLU A 168 -4.46 -22.15 -4.64
N GLY A 169 -3.44 -21.82 -3.83
CA GLY A 169 -2.04 -21.68 -4.26
C GLY A 169 -1.80 -20.57 -5.28
N LEU A 170 -2.74 -19.63 -5.45
CA LEU A 170 -2.73 -18.62 -6.52
C LEU A 170 -2.31 -17.24 -5.98
N GLN A 171 -1.40 -16.58 -6.67
CA GLN A 171 -0.99 -15.20 -6.42
C GLN A 171 -1.09 -14.36 -7.71
N ILE A 172 -1.58 -13.13 -7.59
CA ILE A 172 -1.70 -12.17 -8.70
C ILE A 172 -1.05 -10.85 -8.28
N THR A 173 -0.05 -10.40 -9.03
CA THR A 173 0.74 -9.20 -8.73
C THR A 173 0.52 -8.12 -9.79
N LEU A 174 0.13 -6.91 -9.41
CA LEU A 174 0.00 -5.80 -10.37
C LEU A 174 1.40 -5.29 -10.78
N LYS A 175 1.70 -5.23 -12.09
CA LYS A 175 3.02 -4.80 -12.60
C LYS A 175 2.99 -3.52 -13.43
N ARG A 176 1.87 -3.18 -14.06
CA ARG A 176 1.69 -1.91 -14.78
C ARG A 176 0.21 -1.60 -14.95
N ILE A 177 -0.14 -0.32 -14.99
CA ILE A 177 -1.40 0.17 -15.53
C ILE A 177 -1.12 1.01 -16.78
N GLU A 178 -1.87 0.77 -17.84
CA GLU A 178 -1.90 1.59 -19.06
C GLU A 178 -3.31 2.20 -19.15
N ASP A 179 -3.45 3.43 -18.67
CA ASP A 179 -4.72 4.15 -18.67
C ASP A 179 -4.84 5.08 -19.88
N SER A 180 -5.89 4.87 -20.67
CA SER A 180 -6.27 5.71 -21.81
C SER A 180 -7.72 6.20 -21.71
N ARG A 181 -8.36 6.04 -20.55
CA ARG A 181 -9.73 6.51 -20.29
C ARG A 181 -9.81 8.03 -20.49
N CYS A 182 -10.92 8.48 -21.07
CA CYS A 182 -11.20 9.90 -21.25
C CYS A 182 -11.21 10.62 -19.89
N PRO A 183 -10.39 11.65 -19.66
CA PRO A 183 -10.38 12.35 -18.37
C PRO A 183 -11.75 12.97 -18.05
N SER A 184 -12.20 12.88 -16.80
CA SER A 184 -13.59 13.19 -16.41
C SER A 184 -13.99 14.67 -16.56
N ASP A 185 -13.02 15.54 -16.82
CA ASP A 185 -13.14 16.99 -16.99
C ASP A 185 -13.02 17.45 -18.46
N VAL A 186 -12.93 16.53 -19.42
CA VAL A 186 -12.87 16.84 -20.87
C VAL A 186 -13.86 16.02 -21.70
N THR A 187 -14.20 16.51 -22.90
CA THR A 187 -15.08 15.80 -23.84
C THR A 187 -14.28 15.10 -24.93
N CYS A 188 -14.10 13.79 -24.82
CA CYS A 188 -13.41 12.98 -25.85
C CYS A 188 -14.36 12.49 -26.96
N ILE A 189 -13.79 12.14 -28.11
CA ILE A 189 -14.50 11.52 -29.23
C ILE A 189 -14.77 10.02 -28.97
N HIS A 190 -13.93 9.38 -28.16
CA HIS A 190 -14.05 8.00 -27.70
C HIS A 190 -13.78 7.92 -26.19
N ALA A 191 -14.42 6.96 -25.50
CA ALA A 191 -14.32 6.83 -24.04
C ALA A 191 -12.94 6.35 -23.54
N GLY A 192 -12.17 5.65 -24.38
CA GLY A 192 -10.91 5.03 -24.00
C GLY A 192 -11.07 3.80 -23.11
N ASP A 193 -9.96 3.10 -22.89
CA ASP A 193 -9.88 1.87 -22.09
C ASP A 193 -8.78 1.99 -21.03
N VAL A 194 -8.86 1.21 -19.95
CA VAL A 194 -7.74 1.00 -19.02
C VAL A 194 -7.31 -0.45 -19.03
N LYS A 195 -6.00 -0.69 -18.94
CA LYS A 195 -5.42 -2.04 -18.88
C LYS A 195 -4.57 -2.19 -17.62
N ALA A 196 -4.66 -3.34 -16.97
CA ALA A 196 -3.79 -3.75 -15.89
C ALA A 196 -2.97 -4.96 -16.33
N ILE A 197 -1.65 -4.82 -16.37
CA ILE A 197 -0.72 -5.91 -16.63
C ILE A 197 -0.43 -6.56 -15.28
N VAL A 198 -0.82 -7.82 -15.13
CA VAL A 198 -0.63 -8.61 -13.91
C VAL A 198 0.31 -9.79 -14.18
N SER A 199 1.17 -10.11 -13.22
CA SER A 199 1.93 -11.36 -13.17
C SER A 199 1.17 -12.37 -12.30
N VAL A 200 1.12 -13.63 -12.70
CA VAL A 200 0.36 -14.68 -11.98
C VAL A 200 1.28 -15.83 -11.61
N THR A 201 1.21 -16.29 -10.36
CA THR A 201 1.98 -17.43 -9.84
C THR A 201 1.00 -18.48 -9.30
N TYR A 202 1.27 -19.76 -9.54
CA TYR A 202 0.43 -20.88 -9.12
C TYR A 202 1.28 -22.01 -8.54
N TYR A 203 1.19 -22.25 -7.22
CA TYR A 203 2.05 -23.17 -6.45
C TYR A 203 3.54 -22.99 -6.83
N ASP A 204 4.05 -21.78 -6.61
CA ASP A 204 5.41 -21.31 -6.91
C ASP A 204 5.84 -21.32 -8.39
N ALA A 205 5.02 -21.83 -9.32
CA ALA A 205 5.26 -21.72 -10.75
C ALA A 205 4.79 -20.36 -11.30
N ASP A 206 5.70 -19.61 -11.93
CA ASP A 206 5.38 -18.40 -12.70
C ASP A 206 4.57 -18.78 -13.97
N MET A 207 3.35 -18.25 -14.07
CA MET A 207 2.46 -18.43 -15.22
C MET A 207 2.65 -17.34 -16.28
N GLY A 208 3.50 -16.34 -16.02
CA GLY A 208 3.78 -15.21 -16.90
C GLY A 208 2.94 -13.96 -16.58
N GLN A 209 2.85 -13.07 -17.58
CA GLN A 209 2.10 -11.81 -17.49
C GLN A 209 0.87 -11.82 -18.41
N PHE A 210 -0.24 -11.28 -17.89
CA PHE A 210 -1.54 -11.22 -18.54
C PHE A 210 -2.05 -9.77 -18.53
N THR A 211 -2.77 -9.37 -19.58
CA THR A 211 -3.28 -8.00 -19.74
C THR A 211 -4.78 -7.98 -19.53
N LEU A 212 -5.20 -7.65 -18.32
CA LEU A 212 -6.62 -7.45 -18.01
C LEU A 212 -7.06 -6.10 -18.60
N ILE A 213 -8.19 -6.05 -19.31
CA ILE A 213 -8.72 -4.84 -19.94
C ILE A 213 -10.07 -4.50 -19.31
N ASN A 214 -10.30 -3.22 -19.03
CA ASN A 214 -11.60 -2.67 -18.69
C ASN A 214 -11.92 -1.53 -19.66
N THR A 215 -12.92 -1.76 -20.50
CA THR A 215 -13.45 -0.79 -21.47
C THR A 215 -14.71 -0.16 -20.89
N GLY A 216 -15.12 0.99 -21.43
CA GLY A 216 -16.44 1.58 -21.10
C GLY A 216 -17.67 0.73 -21.47
N SER A 217 -17.49 -0.49 -21.99
CA SER A 217 -18.55 -1.43 -22.38
C SER A 217 -18.41 -2.84 -21.78
N GLY A 218 -17.35 -3.14 -21.04
CA GLY A 218 -17.12 -4.45 -20.40
C GLY A 218 -15.66 -4.67 -19.97
N SER A 219 -15.35 -5.84 -19.44
CA SER A 219 -13.97 -6.23 -19.09
C SER A 219 -13.57 -7.54 -19.75
N SER A 220 -12.26 -7.70 -20.03
CA SER A 220 -11.72 -8.98 -20.49
C SER A 220 -11.66 -9.98 -19.33
N GLU A 221 -11.91 -11.25 -19.67
CA GLU A 221 -11.76 -12.40 -18.78
C GLU A 221 -10.52 -13.17 -19.23
N GLU A 222 -9.44 -13.08 -18.46
CA GLU A 222 -8.25 -13.89 -18.69
C GLU A 222 -8.37 -15.19 -17.90
N ILE A 223 -8.18 -16.34 -18.56
CA ILE A 223 -8.32 -17.67 -17.96
C ILE A 223 -6.94 -18.28 -17.73
N VAL A 224 -6.52 -18.35 -16.47
CA VAL A 224 -5.27 -18.99 -16.05
C VAL A 224 -5.60 -20.28 -15.31
N GLN A 225 -5.19 -21.43 -15.86
CA GLN A 225 -5.53 -22.77 -15.38
C GLN A 225 -7.06 -23.02 -15.29
N ARG A 226 -7.63 -22.81 -14.10
CA ARG A 226 -9.08 -22.91 -13.81
C ARG A 226 -9.65 -21.64 -13.18
N TYR A 227 -8.91 -20.54 -13.25
CA TYR A 227 -9.26 -19.26 -12.66
C TYR A 227 -9.55 -18.24 -13.75
N SER A 228 -10.74 -17.63 -13.65
CA SER A 228 -11.15 -16.46 -14.42
C SER A 228 -10.70 -15.23 -13.63
N ILE A 229 -9.95 -14.35 -14.27
CA ILE A 229 -9.39 -13.12 -13.70
C ILE A 229 -9.93 -11.95 -14.53
N MET A 230 -10.57 -10.98 -13.87
CA MET A 230 -11.19 -9.83 -14.51
C MET A 230 -10.79 -8.52 -13.82
N LEU A 231 -10.52 -7.47 -14.60
CA LEU A 231 -10.34 -6.11 -14.09
C LEU A 231 -11.72 -5.43 -13.97
N THR A 232 -12.18 -5.19 -12.73
CA THR A 232 -13.50 -4.59 -12.50
C THR A 232 -13.48 -3.07 -12.43
N ASP A 233 -12.40 -2.46 -11.94
CA ASP A 233 -12.19 -1.00 -11.90
C ASP A 233 -10.69 -0.64 -11.74
N VAL A 234 -10.32 0.62 -12.00
CA VAL A 234 -9.01 1.20 -11.68
C VAL A 234 -9.21 2.60 -11.10
N THR A 235 -8.65 2.86 -9.91
CA THR A 235 -8.73 4.16 -9.25
C THR A 235 -7.32 4.76 -9.03
N PRO A 236 -7.15 6.10 -9.07
CA PRO A 236 -8.16 7.11 -9.42
C PRO A 236 -8.63 7.02 -10.88
N TYR A 237 -9.69 7.78 -11.20
CA TYR A 237 -10.10 8.02 -12.58
C TYR A 237 -9.41 9.30 -13.08
N PRO A 238 -8.88 9.34 -14.32
CA PRO A 238 -8.03 10.45 -14.76
C PRO A 238 -8.76 11.79 -14.85
N THR A 239 -8.03 12.88 -14.60
CA THR A 239 -8.42 14.26 -14.91
C THR A 239 -7.30 14.96 -15.68
N SER A 240 -7.60 16.03 -16.41
CA SER A 240 -6.63 16.80 -17.21
C SER A 240 -5.54 17.51 -16.37
N SER A 241 -5.72 17.54 -15.05
CA SER A 241 -4.90 18.30 -14.09
C SER A 241 -4.25 17.43 -13.00
N GLN A 242 -4.57 16.14 -12.92
CA GLN A 242 -3.87 15.23 -12.01
C GLN A 242 -2.52 14.79 -12.61
N PRO A 243 -1.42 14.79 -11.83
CA PRO A 243 -0.24 14.00 -12.17
C PRO A 243 -0.59 12.51 -12.11
N ALA A 244 0.25 11.65 -12.71
CA ALA A 244 0.08 10.21 -12.61
C ALA A 244 0.20 9.76 -11.14
N GLY A 245 -0.94 9.45 -10.51
CA GLY A 245 -1.01 9.04 -9.11
C GLY A 245 -0.72 7.55 -8.90
N ASP A 246 -0.64 7.14 -7.63
CA ASP A 246 -0.59 5.73 -7.25
C ASP A 246 -1.92 5.04 -7.61
N TYR A 247 -1.95 4.42 -8.79
CA TYR A 247 -3.11 3.67 -9.25
C TYR A 247 -3.26 2.35 -8.48
N THR A 248 -4.51 1.98 -8.20
CA THR A 248 -4.91 0.66 -7.71
C THR A 248 -5.85 -0.02 -8.69
N ALA A 249 -5.61 -1.30 -8.99
CA ALA A 249 -6.50 -2.13 -9.78
C ALA A 249 -7.47 -2.88 -8.85
N THR A 250 -8.77 -2.79 -9.12
CA THR A 250 -9.77 -3.67 -8.51
C THR A 250 -9.96 -4.88 -9.41
N ILE A 251 -9.60 -6.07 -8.94
CA ILE A 251 -9.75 -7.32 -9.68
C ILE A 251 -10.78 -8.24 -9.03
N LEU A 252 -11.44 -9.05 -9.84
CA LEU A 252 -12.29 -10.16 -9.42
C LEU A 252 -11.67 -11.47 -9.92
N VAL A 253 -11.57 -12.47 -9.04
CA VAL A 253 -11.08 -13.81 -9.39
C VAL A 253 -12.15 -14.83 -9.07
N SER A 254 -12.46 -15.71 -10.02
CA SER A 254 -13.47 -16.76 -9.89
C SER A 254 -12.96 -18.11 -10.40
N LYS A 255 -13.59 -19.21 -9.97
CA LYS A 255 -13.32 -20.54 -10.54
C LYS A 255 -14.19 -20.74 -11.78
N THR A 256 -13.54 -21.02 -12.91
CA THR A 256 -14.19 -21.41 -14.16
C THR A 256 -13.88 -22.87 -14.49
N ALA A 257 -14.55 -23.40 -15.51
CA ALA A 257 -14.24 -24.71 -16.07
C ALA A 257 -12.89 -24.63 -16.82
N PRO A 258 -11.87 -25.46 -16.52
CA PRO A 258 -10.67 -25.49 -17.33
C PRO A 258 -11.01 -25.81 -18.80
N PRO A 259 -10.30 -25.20 -19.77
CA PRO A 259 -10.55 -25.42 -21.20
C PRO A 259 -10.30 -26.88 -21.59
N SER A 260 -10.78 -27.32 -22.76
CA SER A 260 -10.69 -28.74 -23.12
C SER A 260 -9.24 -29.26 -23.18
N PRO A 261 -8.98 -30.55 -22.91
CA PRO A 261 -7.64 -31.16 -22.99
C PRO A 261 -6.86 -30.82 -24.27
N ILE A 262 -7.56 -30.71 -25.41
CA ILE A 262 -6.97 -30.35 -26.71
C ILE A 262 -6.49 -28.89 -26.72
N GLN A 263 -7.26 -27.96 -26.13
CA GLN A 263 -6.88 -26.55 -26.01
C GLN A 263 -5.71 -26.38 -25.04
N GLN A 264 -5.71 -27.09 -23.91
CA GLN A 264 -4.62 -27.09 -22.94
C GLN A 264 -3.30 -27.56 -23.58
N ILE A 265 -3.32 -28.72 -24.26
CA ILE A 265 -2.15 -29.26 -24.96
C ILE A 265 -1.70 -28.34 -26.11
N SER A 266 -2.64 -27.72 -26.84
CA SER A 266 -2.32 -26.71 -27.86
C SER A 266 -1.74 -25.42 -27.30
N GLY A 267 -1.92 -25.16 -26.00
CA GLY A 267 -1.27 -24.08 -25.25
C GLY A 267 0.07 -24.46 -24.61
N GLY A 268 0.57 -25.68 -24.85
CA GLY A 268 1.85 -26.17 -24.35
C GLY A 268 1.79 -26.94 -23.02
N ILE A 269 0.61 -27.17 -22.44
CA ILE A 269 0.47 -28.00 -21.25
C ILE A 269 0.75 -29.47 -21.62
N LEU A 270 1.66 -30.12 -20.89
CA LEU A 270 1.99 -31.54 -21.11
C LEU A 270 0.75 -32.42 -20.88
N PRO A 271 0.54 -33.51 -21.65
CA PRO A 271 -0.69 -34.30 -21.57
C PRO A 271 -1.00 -34.87 -20.18
N GLU A 272 0.03 -35.18 -19.38
CA GLU A 272 -0.03 -35.62 -17.99
C GLU A 272 -0.41 -34.51 -16.99
N ASN A 273 -0.26 -33.24 -17.36
CA ASN A 273 -0.56 -32.06 -16.53
C ASN A 273 -1.91 -31.39 -16.89
N VAL A 274 -2.73 -32.04 -17.72
CA VAL A 274 -4.02 -31.51 -18.17
C VAL A 274 -5.02 -31.48 -17.01
N LEU A 275 -5.54 -30.29 -16.69
CA LEU A 275 -6.55 -30.10 -15.65
C LEU A 275 -7.93 -30.56 -16.13
N CYS A 276 -8.60 -31.35 -15.29
CA CYS A 276 -9.97 -31.79 -15.52
C CYS A 276 -10.99 -30.97 -14.72
N ASN A 277 -12.23 -30.94 -15.22
CA ASN A 277 -13.37 -30.40 -14.48
C ASN A 277 -13.68 -31.25 -13.24
N ASP A 278 -14.24 -30.64 -12.19
CA ASP A 278 -14.54 -31.33 -10.94
C ASP A 278 -15.42 -32.57 -11.16
N GLY A 279 -15.03 -33.71 -10.59
CA GLY A 279 -15.71 -35.00 -10.78
C GLY A 279 -15.36 -35.74 -12.07
N LEU A 280 -14.43 -35.23 -12.89
CA LEU A 280 -13.75 -35.97 -13.95
C LEU A 280 -12.31 -36.31 -13.54
N VAL A 281 -11.80 -37.45 -14.02
CA VAL A 281 -10.41 -37.89 -13.83
C VAL A 281 -9.66 -37.84 -15.16
N LEU A 282 -8.34 -37.65 -15.06
CA LEU A 282 -7.45 -37.61 -16.21
C LEU A 282 -7.13 -39.04 -16.68
N ILE A 283 -7.20 -39.27 -17.99
CA ILE A 283 -6.71 -40.50 -18.61
C ILE A 283 -5.78 -40.17 -19.77
N GLN A 284 -4.69 -40.93 -19.90
CA GLN A 284 -3.69 -40.77 -20.96
C GLN A 284 -3.58 -42.06 -21.79
N LYS A 285 -3.59 -41.93 -23.11
CA LYS A 285 -3.39 -43.08 -24.00
C LYS A 285 -1.90 -43.37 -24.18
N ALA A 286 -1.42 -44.44 -23.55
CA ALA A 286 -0.01 -44.86 -23.56
C ALA A 286 0.61 -44.98 -24.97
N THR A 287 -0.19 -45.27 -26.00
CA THR A 287 0.29 -45.40 -27.39
C THR A 287 0.30 -44.11 -28.22
N LYS A 288 -0.17 -42.98 -27.68
CA LYS A 288 -0.31 -41.71 -28.45
C LYS A 288 -0.05 -40.41 -27.68
N GLN A 289 0.29 -40.45 -26.39
CA GLN A 289 0.40 -39.24 -25.54
C GLN A 289 -0.84 -38.32 -25.59
N SER A 290 -2.01 -38.90 -25.89
CA SER A 290 -3.27 -38.16 -26.00
C SER A 290 -4.07 -38.30 -24.71
N SER A 291 -4.36 -37.18 -24.05
CA SER A 291 -5.12 -37.16 -22.79
C SER A 291 -6.58 -36.74 -22.97
N ALA A 292 -7.43 -37.21 -22.06
CA ALA A 292 -8.85 -36.87 -21.97
C ALA A 292 -9.32 -36.83 -20.51
N CYS A 293 -10.37 -36.07 -20.24
CA CYS A 293 -11.05 -36.05 -18.94
C CYS A 293 -12.35 -36.84 -19.04
N VAL A 294 -12.55 -37.84 -18.18
CA VAL A 294 -13.72 -38.74 -18.20
C VAL A 294 -14.28 -38.98 -16.81
N ARG A 295 -15.50 -39.51 -16.70
CA ARG A 295 -16.08 -39.94 -15.41
C ARG A 295 -15.27 -41.11 -14.84
N PRO A 296 -15.13 -41.26 -13.50
CA PRO A 296 -14.37 -42.36 -12.89
C PRO A 296 -14.79 -43.77 -13.36
N GLU A 297 -16.08 -44.00 -13.49
CA GLU A 297 -16.67 -45.22 -14.06
C GLU A 297 -16.21 -45.52 -15.50
N THR A 298 -15.99 -44.47 -16.31
CA THR A 298 -15.49 -44.59 -17.68
C THR A 298 -13.97 -44.80 -17.71
N ALA A 299 -13.24 -44.20 -16.76
CA ALA A 299 -11.79 -44.41 -16.62
C ALA A 299 -11.46 -45.87 -16.31
N GLN A 300 -12.24 -46.53 -15.44
CA GLN A 300 -12.09 -47.97 -15.14
C GLN A 300 -12.21 -48.83 -16.41
N ILE A 301 -13.28 -48.63 -17.21
CA ILE A 301 -13.52 -49.35 -18.47
C ILE A 301 -12.44 -49.08 -19.52
N LEU A 302 -11.78 -47.90 -19.48
CA LEU A 302 -10.70 -47.54 -20.39
C LEU A 302 -9.32 -48.02 -19.91
N ALA A 303 -9.11 -48.19 -18.60
CA ALA A 303 -7.91 -48.79 -18.03
C ALA A 303 -7.75 -50.25 -18.49
N GLU A 304 -8.84 -51.03 -18.46
CA GLU A 304 -8.91 -52.38 -19.04
C GLU A 304 -8.56 -52.43 -20.55
N ARG A 305 -8.59 -51.28 -21.23
CA ARG A 305 -8.37 -51.12 -22.67
C ARG A 305 -7.05 -50.40 -22.99
N GLY A 306 -6.11 -50.36 -22.03
CA GLY A 306 -4.76 -49.83 -22.23
C GLY A 306 -4.65 -48.30 -22.20
N TRP A 307 -5.55 -47.63 -21.49
CA TRP A 307 -5.33 -46.25 -21.04
C TRP A 307 -4.72 -46.26 -19.63
N LEU A 308 -3.91 -45.25 -19.32
CA LEU A 308 -3.49 -44.96 -17.96
C LEU A 308 -4.49 -44.00 -17.34
N VAL A 309 -4.78 -44.18 -16.05
CA VAL A 309 -5.51 -43.20 -15.22
C VAL A 309 -4.47 -42.47 -14.37
N LEU A 310 -4.60 -41.16 -14.27
CA LEU A 310 -3.72 -40.25 -13.54
C LEU A 310 -4.51 -39.54 -12.42
#